data_AF-A0AAV7PW16-F1
#
_entry.id   AF-A0AAV7PW16-F1
#
_cell.length_a   1.000
_cell.length_b   1.000
_cell.length_c   1.000
_cell.angle_alpha   90.00
_cell.angle_beta   90.00
_cell.angle_gamma   90.00
#
_symmetry.space_group_name_H-M   'P 1'
#
loop_
_entity.id
_entity.type
_entity.pdbx_description
1 polymer ?
#
loop_
_entity_poly.entity_id
_entity_poly.type
_entity_poly.pdbx_seq_one_letter_code
_entity_poly.pdbx_strand_id
1 'polypeptide(L)'
;MMGIRRVLEGDLMHLEDRLHALDNEQGRGPEAHCRLLEVRKEYAVALEKLRCHDHVGYMRRIHEEEGRAGRLLAWLVRFHTARTPITGITLSDGSVVHDPLSKNAGFR
;
A
#
# COMPACT_ATOMS: atom_id res chain seq x y z
N MET A 1 10.58 18.12 4.33
CA MET A 1 10.22 17.09 5.34
C MET A 1 10.89 15.79 4.94
N MET A 2 11.65 15.15 5.84
CA MET A 2 12.06 13.76 5.61
C MET A 2 10.80 12.87 5.72
N GLY A 3 10.54 12.01 4.73
CA GLY A 3 9.35 11.15 4.73
C GLY A 3 9.40 10.11 5.85
N ILE A 4 8.23 9.74 6.38
CA ILE A 4 8.04 8.78 7.50
C ILE A 4 8.86 7.50 7.32
N ARG A 5 8.97 6.99 6.08
CA ARG A 5 9.82 5.84 5.75
C ARG A 5 11.29 6.02 6.14
N ARG A 6 11.90 7.18 5.85
CA ARG A 6 13.32 7.43 6.18
C ARG A 6 13.56 7.43 7.69
N VAL A 7 12.56 7.87 8.47
CA VAL A 7 12.63 7.84 9.93
C VAL A 7 12.63 6.38 10.40
N LEU A 8 11.70 5.55 9.89
CA LEU A 8 11.63 4.13 10.23
C LEU A 8 12.88 3.34 9.82
N GLU A 9 13.45 3.66 8.65
CA GLU A 9 14.73 3.09 8.18
C GLU A 9 15.91 3.51 9.08
N GLY A 10 15.92 4.77 9.55
CA GLY A 10 16.92 5.25 10.51
C GLY A 10 16.82 4.55 11.87
N ASP A 11 15.60 4.38 12.38
CA ASP A 11 15.36 3.63 13.63
C ASP A 11 15.84 2.18 13.53
N LEU A 12 15.62 1.52 12.40
CA LEU A 12 16.11 0.16 12.14
C LEU A 12 17.63 0.07 12.13
N MET A 13 18.31 0.98 11.42
CA MET A 13 19.78 1.03 11.36
C MET A 13 20.39 1.20 12.77
N HIS A 14 19.82 2.09 13.59
CA HIS A 14 20.28 2.27 14.98
C HIS A 14 20.08 1.02 15.85
N LEU A 15 19.02 0.24 15.60
CA LEU A 15 18.77 -1.02 16.31
C LEU A 15 19.71 -2.14 15.84
N GLU A 16 20.07 -2.18 14.55
CA GLU A 16 21.08 -3.11 14.02
C GLU A 16 22.45 -2.86 14.64
N ASP A 17 22.87 -1.60 14.72
CA ASP A 17 24.13 -1.22 15.38
C ASP A 17 24.16 -1.67 16.85
N ARG A 18 23.06 -1.44 17.58
CA ARG A 18 22.91 -1.86 18.98
C ARG A 18 22.92 -3.38 19.13
N LEU A 19 22.24 -4.11 18.25
CA LEU A 19 22.25 -5.57 18.24
C LEU A 19 23.68 -6.08 18.02
N HIS A 20 24.39 -5.51 17.06
CA HIS A 20 25.74 -5.96 16.75
C HIS A 20 26.72 -5.68 17.89
N ALA A 21 26.59 -4.54 18.56
CA ALA A 21 27.35 -4.21 19.77
C ALA A 21 27.08 -5.23 20.90
N LEU A 22 25.81 -5.60 21.14
CA LEU A 22 25.42 -6.53 22.20
C LEU A 22 25.77 -8.00 21.89
N ASP A 23 25.80 -8.39 20.62
CA ASP A 23 26.21 -9.74 20.21
C ASP A 23 27.68 -10.00 20.59
N ASN A 24 28.53 -8.96 20.57
CA ASN A 24 29.91 -9.01 21.07
C ASN A 24 30.03 -9.12 22.61
N GLU A 25 28.93 -8.88 23.34
CA GLU A 25 28.81 -9.09 24.80
C GLU A 25 28.17 -10.45 25.14
N GLN A 26 27.73 -11.22 24.15
CA GLN A 26 27.05 -12.49 24.37
C GLN A 26 27.97 -13.48 25.11
N GLY A 27 27.46 -14.07 26.19
CA GLY A 27 28.23 -14.98 27.06
C GLY A 27 28.84 -14.31 28.30
N ARG A 28 28.72 -12.98 28.45
CA ARG A 28 29.16 -12.25 29.68
C ARG A 28 28.16 -12.32 30.85
N GLY A 29 27.25 -13.30 30.83
CA GLY A 29 26.27 -13.54 31.89
C GLY A 29 24.82 -13.24 31.50
N PRO A 30 23.86 -13.51 32.42
CA PRO A 30 22.43 -13.42 32.14
C PRO A 30 21.93 -11.99 31.86
N GLU A 31 22.56 -10.96 32.43
CA GLU A 31 22.16 -9.56 32.20
C GLU A 31 22.39 -9.11 30.75
N ALA A 32 23.51 -9.51 30.15
CA ALA A 32 23.79 -9.24 28.74
C ALA A 32 22.77 -9.95 27.83
N HIS A 33 22.34 -11.16 28.19
CA HIS A 33 21.30 -11.90 27.48
C HIS A 33 19.94 -11.20 27.54
N CYS A 34 19.53 -10.70 28.71
CA CYS A 34 18.28 -9.95 28.86
C CYS A 34 18.27 -8.69 27.99
N ARG A 35 19.35 -7.90 28.00
CA ARG A 35 19.48 -6.71 27.14
C ARG A 35 19.37 -7.06 25.66
N LEU A 36 20.03 -8.13 25.22
CA LEU A 36 19.96 -8.60 23.83
C LEU A 36 18.53 -8.96 23.42
N LEU A 37 17.77 -9.62 24.29
CA LEU A 37 16.36 -9.95 24.02
C LEU A 37 15.46 -8.71 23.91
N GLU A 38 15.70 -7.70 24.74
CA GLU A 38 14.96 -6.42 24.68
C GLU A 38 15.20 -5.72 23.35
N VAL A 39 16.45 -5.58 22.92
CA VAL A 39 16.77 -4.94 21.63
C VAL A 39 16.23 -5.75 20.45
N ARG A 40 16.26 -7.09 20.51
CA ARG A 40 15.63 -7.95 19.47
C ARG A 40 14.12 -7.71 19.37
N LYS A 41 13.44 -7.50 20.50
CA LYS A 41 12.01 -7.18 20.52
C LYS A 41 11.74 -5.81 19.91
N GLU A 42 12.53 -4.80 20.27
CA GLU A 42 12.45 -3.45 19.67
C GLU A 42 12.65 -3.49 18.15
N TYR A 43 13.66 -4.24 17.69
CA TYR A 43 13.95 -4.44 16.27
C TYR A 43 12.79 -5.10 15.52
N ALA A 44 12.20 -6.16 16.07
CA ALA A 44 11.05 -6.83 15.46
C ALA A 44 9.85 -5.88 15.27
N VAL A 45 9.58 -5.04 16.27
CA VAL A 45 8.51 -4.03 16.20
C VAL A 45 8.81 -2.95 15.16
N ALA A 46 10.05 -2.47 15.07
CA ALA A 46 10.46 -1.49 14.07
C ALA A 46 10.30 -2.04 12.64
N LEU A 47 10.69 -3.31 12.43
CA LEU A 47 10.54 -4.00 11.15
C LEU A 47 9.06 -4.14 10.75
N GLU A 48 8.18 -4.50 11.68
CA GLU A 48 6.74 -4.60 11.44
C GLU A 48 6.14 -3.25 11.02
N LYS A 49 6.55 -2.15 11.67
CA LYS A 49 6.12 -0.80 11.29
C LYS A 49 6.55 -0.41 9.88
N LEU A 50 7.80 -0.71 9.50
CA LEU A 50 8.28 -0.43 8.15
C LEU A 50 7.51 -1.23 7.10
N ARG A 51 7.27 -2.53 7.34
CA ARG A 51 6.47 -3.38 6.45
C ARG A 51 5.03 -2.88 6.30
N CYS A 52 4.41 -2.48 7.40
CA CYS A 52 3.07 -1.90 7.38
C CYS A 52 3.02 -0.60 6.56
N HIS A 53 4.00 0.29 6.74
CA HIS A 53 4.11 1.51 5.95
C HIS A 53 4.23 1.22 4.45
N ASP A 54 5.10 0.29 4.07
CA ASP A 54 5.26 -0.10 2.66
C ASP A 54 4.00 -0.75 2.08
N HIS A 55 3.31 -1.58 2.86
CA HIS A 55 2.04 -2.19 2.46
C HIS A 55 0.94 -1.14 2.23
N VAL A 56 0.81 -0.17 3.14
CA VAL A 56 -0.12 0.96 2.98
C VAL A 56 0.23 1.81 1.76
N GLY A 57 1.52 2.06 1.53
CA GLY A 57 1.99 2.77 0.33
C GLY A 57 1.68 2.01 -0.97
N TYR A 58 1.80 0.68 -0.96
CA TYR A 58 1.43 -0.17 -2.10
C TYR A 58 -0.09 -0.17 -2.36
N MET A 59 -0.91 -0.39 -1.32
CA MET A 59 -2.37 -0.36 -1.43
C MET A 59 -2.89 1.00 -1.91
N ARG A 60 -2.28 2.11 -1.47
CA ARG A 60 -2.61 3.44 -1.96
C ARG A 60 -2.33 3.60 -3.46
N ARG A 61 -1.19 3.10 -3.95
CA ARG A 61 -0.88 3.12 -5.39
C ARG A 61 -1.88 2.31 -6.21
N ILE A 62 -2.23 1.10 -5.76
CA ILE A 62 -3.27 0.30 -6.42
C ILE A 62 -4.57 1.08 -6.49
N HIS A 63 -5.02 1.65 -5.38
CA HIS A 63 -6.27 2.42 -5.35
C HIS A 63 -6.23 3.66 -6.27
N GLU A 64 -5.10 4.36 -6.33
CA GLU A 64 -4.91 5.49 -7.24
C GLU A 64 -4.94 5.04 -8.71
N GLU A 65 -4.33 3.90 -9.04
CA GLU A 65 -4.34 3.30 -10.39
C GLU A 65 -5.73 2.81 -10.80
N GLU A 66 -6.45 2.11 -9.91
CA GLU A 66 -7.85 1.72 -10.11
C GLU A 66 -8.75 2.93 -10.29
N GLY A 67 -8.56 3.98 -9.48
CA GLY A 67 -9.27 5.24 -9.63
C GLY A 67 -8.96 5.95 -10.95
N ARG A 68 -7.73 5.86 -11.45
CA ARG A 68 -7.34 6.37 -12.78
C ARG A 68 -7.99 5.56 -13.90
N ALA A 69 -7.98 4.23 -13.80
CA ALA A 69 -8.65 3.34 -14.76
C ALA A 69 -10.16 3.62 -14.81
N GLY A 70 -10.81 3.77 -13.66
CA GLY A 70 -12.22 4.15 -13.57
C GLY A 70 -12.52 5.52 -14.18
N ARG A 71 -11.66 6.53 -13.95
CA ARG A 71 -11.80 7.85 -14.59
C ARG A 71 -11.59 7.80 -16.10
N LEU A 72 -10.66 6.98 -16.59
CA LEU A 72 -10.43 6.77 -18.02
C LEU A 72 -11.63 6.08 -18.68
N LEU A 73 -12.20 5.05 -18.05
CA LEU A 73 -13.39 4.37 -18.53
C LEU A 73 -14.59 5.32 -18.58
N ALA A 74 -14.82 6.11 -17.53
CA ALA A 74 -15.86 7.14 -17.50
C ALA A 74 -15.67 8.20 -18.60
N TRP A 75 -14.42 8.60 -18.89
CA TRP A 75 -14.12 9.51 -19.99
C TRP A 75 -14.40 8.86 -21.36
N LEU A 76 -14.00 7.60 -21.57
CA LEU A 76 -14.25 6.86 -22.81
C LEU A 76 -15.75 6.69 -23.09
N VAL A 77 -16.54 6.34 -22.07
CA VAL A 77 -18.02 6.30 -22.15
C VAL A 77 -18.56 7.64 -22.61
N ARG A 78 -18.19 8.73 -21.94
CA ARG A 78 -18.65 10.09 -22.30
C ARG A 78 -18.22 10.53 -23.69
N PHE A 79 -16.98 10.22 -24.08
CA PHE A 79 -16.44 10.56 -25.39
C PHE A 79 -17.18 9.83 -26.52
N HIS A 80 -17.52 8.56 -26.30
CA HIS A 80 -18.26 7.77 -27.27
C HIS A 80 -19.73 8.18 -27.32
N THR A 81 -20.42 8.32 -26.18
CA THR A 81 -21.83 8.73 -26.13
C THR A 81 -22.07 10.12 -26.72
N ALA A 82 -21.09 11.02 -26.66
CA ALA A 82 -21.16 12.34 -27.29
C ALA A 82 -21.04 12.33 -28.83
N ARG A 83 -20.47 11.28 -29.42
CA ARG A 83 -20.24 11.16 -30.87
C ARG A 83 -21.18 10.17 -31.55
N THR A 84 -21.59 9.15 -30.82
CA THR A 84 -22.55 8.14 -31.24
C THR A 84 -23.26 7.67 -29.97
N PRO A 85 -24.61 7.71 -29.87
CA PRO A 85 -25.27 7.23 -28.66
C PRO A 85 -25.05 5.71 -28.52
N ILE A 86 -24.05 5.31 -27.74
CA ILE A 86 -23.76 3.92 -27.40
C ILE A 86 -24.47 3.61 -26.09
N THR A 87 -25.38 2.63 -26.11
CA THR A 87 -26.22 2.25 -24.96
C THR A 87 -25.52 1.36 -23.93
N GLY A 88 -24.27 0.93 -24.19
CA GLY A 88 -23.40 0.23 -23.24
C GLY A 88 -22.02 -0.13 -23.81
N ILE A 89 -21.00 -0.24 -22.95
CA ILE A 89 -19.66 -0.75 -23.30
C ILE A 89 -19.50 -2.16 -22.71
N THR A 90 -19.22 -3.15 -23.56
CA THR A 90 -18.90 -4.51 -23.12
C THR A 90 -17.41 -4.63 -22.77
N LEU A 91 -17.11 -5.00 -21.53
CA LEU A 91 -15.77 -5.26 -21.04
C LEU A 91 -15.30 -6.66 -21.46
N SER A 92 -13.99 -6.92 -21.36
CA SER A 92 -13.37 -8.19 -21.77
C SER A 92 -13.83 -9.40 -20.96
N ASP A 93 -14.40 -9.19 -19.78
CA ASP A 93 -15.02 -10.21 -18.93
C ASP A 93 -16.51 -10.47 -19.28
N GLY A 94 -17.03 -9.80 -20.32
CA GLY A 94 -18.41 -9.91 -20.77
C GLY A 94 -19.40 -9.02 -20.00
N SER A 95 -18.96 -8.29 -18.98
CA SER A 95 -19.82 -7.34 -18.27
C SER A 95 -20.13 -6.11 -19.12
N VAL A 96 -21.35 -5.57 -19.01
CA VAL A 96 -21.79 -4.40 -19.78
C VAL A 96 -21.92 -3.21 -18.85
N VAL A 97 -21.14 -2.16 -19.11
CA VAL A 97 -21.23 -0.87 -18.40
C VAL A 97 -22.19 0.03 -19.16
N HIS A 98 -23.37 0.25 -18.60
CA HIS A 98 -24.35 1.20 -19.11
C HIS A 98 -24.03 2.62 -18.64
N ASP A 99 -24.38 3.64 -19.44
CA ASP A 99 -24.23 5.04 -19.06
C ASP A 99 -25.09 5.36 -17.82
N PRO A 100 -24.50 5.68 -16.66
CA PRO A 100 -25.24 5.96 -15.44
C PRO A 100 -26.10 7.24 -15.51
N LEU A 101 -25.96 8.05 -16.57
CA LEU A 101 -26.76 9.26 -16.81
C LEU A 101 -27.92 9.03 -17.79
N SER A 102 -28.03 7.85 -18.38
CA SER A 102 -29.18 7.49 -19.22
C SER A 102 -30.41 7.32 -18.32
N LYS A 103 -31.20 8.38 -18.18
CA LYS A 103 -32.51 8.38 -17.50
C LYS A 103 -33.55 7.43 -18.12
N ASN A 104 -33.16 6.56 -19.05
CA ASN A 104 -34.03 5.64 -19.79
C ASN A 104 -33.75 4.15 -19.51
N ALA A 105 -32.93 3.81 -18.50
CA ALA A 105 -32.81 2.42 -18.06
C ALA A 105 -34.05 2.00 -17.24
N GLY A 106 -35.19 1.83 -17.92
CA GLY A 106 -36.38 1.20 -17.38
C GLY A 106 -36.12 -0.28 -17.13
N PHE A 107 -36.23 -0.69 -15.87
CA PHE A 107 -36.19 -2.08 -15.43
C PHE A 107 -37.30 -2.92 -16.11
N ARG A 108 -36.90 -4.03 -16.72
CA ARG A 108 -37.67 -5.28 -16.80
C ARG A 108 -36.72 -6.44 -16.61
#